data_AF-A0A2V5KX41-F1
#
_entry.id   AF-A0A2V5KX41-F1
#
_cell.length_a   1.000
_cell.length_b   1.000
_cell.length_c   1.000
_cell.angle_alpha   90.00
_cell.angle_beta   90.00
_cell.angle_gamma   90.00
#
_symmetry.space_group_name_H-M   'P 1'
#
loop_
_entity.id
_entity.type
_entity.pdbx_description
1 polymer ?
#
loop_
_entity_poly.entity_id
_entity_poly.type
_entity_poly.pdbx_seq_one_letter_code
_entity_poly.pdbx_strand_id
1 'polypeptide(L)'
;VCDRIAATLHAGNHVWLIGDVPLSQTPPPQIEPAPNNPWGWLDDPYSDVWGAQIGYFVAIHATEGEVVPIPSSNPVSPLENVQVVSVAGWQETSAAHGD
;
A
#
# COMPACT_ATOMS: atom_id res chain seq x y z
N VAL A 1 -3.86 10.42 -2.59
CA VAL A 1 -2.64 9.89 -1.93
C VAL A 1 -1.64 9.39 -2.97
N CYS A 2 -2.08 8.54 -3.90
CA CYS A 2 -1.26 7.99 -4.98
C CYS A 2 -0.45 9.03 -5.76
N ASP A 3 -1.04 10.18 -6.13
CA ASP A 3 -0.30 11.24 -6.84
C ASP A 3 0.94 11.75 -6.09
N ARG A 4 0.86 11.83 -4.75
CA ARG A 4 1.99 12.26 -3.92
C ARG A 4 3.04 11.17 -3.82
N ILE A 5 2.62 9.91 -3.74
CA ILE A 5 3.52 8.75 -3.79
C ILE A 5 4.28 8.78 -5.12
N ALA A 6 3.57 8.89 -6.24
CA ALA A 6 4.16 8.98 -7.57
C ALA A 6 5.17 10.13 -7.68
N ALA A 7 4.77 11.35 -7.30
CA ALA A 7 5.67 12.50 -7.33
C ALA A 7 6.94 12.29 -6.48
N THR A 8 6.81 11.62 -5.34
CA THR A 8 7.94 11.32 -4.44
C THR A 8 8.90 10.33 -5.07
N LEU A 9 8.37 9.23 -5.63
CA LEU A 9 9.14 8.19 -6.30
C LEU A 9 9.81 8.70 -7.59
N HIS A 10 9.09 9.48 -8.40
CA HIS A 10 9.64 10.15 -9.59
C HIS A 10 10.79 11.09 -9.27
N ALA A 11 10.74 11.77 -8.11
CA ALA A 11 11.82 12.64 -7.66
C ALA A 11 13.06 11.89 -7.14
N GLY A 12 13.06 10.55 -7.21
CA GLY A 12 14.14 9.69 -6.72
C GLY A 12 14.18 9.56 -5.19
N ASN A 13 13.08 9.90 -4.51
CA ASN A 13 12.98 9.74 -3.06
C ASN A 13 12.31 8.42 -2.68
N HIS A 14 12.39 8.09 -1.39
CA HIS A 14 11.77 6.90 -0.82
C HIS A 14 10.40 7.22 -0.24
N VAL A 15 9.48 6.25 -0.35
CA VAL A 15 8.21 6.23 0.40
C VAL A 15 8.29 5.12 1.44
N TRP A 16 7.86 5.43 2.65
CA TRP A 16 7.83 4.48 3.77
C TRP A 16 6.38 4.10 4.05
N LEU A 17 6.07 2.82 3.90
CA LEU A 17 4.78 2.23 4.25
C LEU A 17 4.89 1.64 5.65
N ILE A 18 3.95 1.98 6.53
CA ILE A 18 3.94 1.55 7.93
C ILE A 18 2.59 0.91 8.22
N GLY A 19 2.62 -0.29 8.80
CA GLY A 19 1.43 -1.08 9.11
C GLY A 19 1.21 -2.23 8.12
N ASP A 20 0.01 -2.80 8.15
CA ASP A 20 -0.37 -3.90 7.26
C ASP A 20 -0.78 -3.35 5.88
N VAL A 21 0.20 -3.20 5.00
CA VAL A 21 0.00 -2.74 3.62
C VAL A 21 0.48 -3.85 2.68
N PRO A 22 -0.42 -4.73 2.21
CA PRO A 22 -0.03 -5.85 1.39
C PRO A 22 0.48 -5.37 0.02
N LEU A 23 1.75 -5.62 -0.29
CA LEU A 23 2.31 -5.38 -1.61
C LEU A 23 1.90 -6.51 -2.55
N SER A 24 0.97 -6.23 -3.46
CA SER A 24 0.41 -7.20 -4.40
C SER A 24 0.14 -6.54 -5.74
N GLN A 25 0.51 -7.18 -6.85
CA GLN A 25 0.14 -6.72 -8.19
C GLN A 25 -1.29 -7.13 -8.59
N THR A 26 -2.04 -7.78 -7.69
CA THR A 26 -3.46 -8.09 -7.91
C THR A 26 -4.29 -6.84 -7.61
N PRO A 27 -5.12 -6.35 -8.55
CA PRO A 27 -5.98 -5.21 -8.30
C PRO A 27 -6.94 -5.47 -7.12
N PRO A 28 -7.05 -4.53 -6.17
CA PRO A 28 -7.97 -4.67 -5.04
C PRO A 28 -9.42 -4.39 -5.46
N PRO A 29 -10.39 -4.86 -4.68
CA PRO A 29 -11.80 -4.57 -4.94
C PRO A 29 -12.07 -3.06 -4.88
N GLN A 30 -13.06 -2.62 -5.65
CA GLN A 30 -13.64 -1.29 -5.50
C GLN A 30 -14.71 -1.34 -4.41
N ILE A 31 -14.75 -0.34 -3.54
CA ILE A 31 -15.73 -0.21 -2.48
C ILE A 31 -16.35 1.19 -2.52
N GLU A 32 -17.63 1.28 -2.18
CA GLU A 32 -18.30 2.58 -2.01
C GLU A 32 -17.84 3.25 -0.70
N PRO A 33 -18.04 4.56 -0.52
CA PRO A 33 -17.86 5.18 0.79
C PRO A 33 -18.87 4.63 1.80
N ALA A 34 -18.48 4.56 3.09
CA ALA A 34 -19.43 4.30 4.16
C ALA A 34 -20.58 5.33 4.12
N PRO A 35 -21.84 4.92 4.36
CA PRO A 35 -22.29 3.58 4.77
C PRO A 35 -22.78 2.68 3.61
N ASN A 36 -22.40 2.96 2.36
CA ASN A 36 -23.09 2.41 1.19
C ASN A 36 -22.69 0.97 0.81
N ASN A 37 -21.72 0.36 1.50
CA ASN A 37 -21.42 -1.08 1.40
C ASN A 37 -22.17 -1.90 2.47
N PRO A 38 -22.24 -3.24 2.33
CA PRO A 38 -22.85 -4.13 3.33
C PRO A 38 -22.28 -4.00 4.75
N TRP A 39 -21.07 -3.48 4.90
CA TRP A 39 -20.40 -3.30 6.19
C TRP A 39 -20.76 -1.99 6.92
N GLY A 40 -21.54 -1.09 6.29
CA GLY A 40 -21.95 0.18 6.89
C GLY A 40 -20.73 1.00 7.33
N TRP A 41 -20.61 1.26 8.62
CA TRP A 41 -19.52 2.04 9.26
C TRP A 41 -18.44 1.17 9.93
N LEU A 42 -18.46 -0.15 9.73
CA LEU A 42 -17.42 -1.03 10.27
C LEU A 42 -16.08 -0.68 9.59
N ASP A 43 -15.05 -0.37 10.39
CA ASP A 43 -13.75 0.15 9.90
C ASP A 43 -12.95 -0.88 9.10
N ASP A 44 -12.76 -2.09 9.66
CA ASP A 44 -11.81 -3.08 9.15
C ASP A 44 -11.89 -3.30 7.63
N PRO A 45 -13.07 -3.50 7.00
CA PRO A 45 -13.16 -3.71 5.56
C PRO A 45 -12.70 -2.52 4.72
N TYR A 46 -12.87 -1.28 5.21
CA TYR A 46 -12.39 -0.09 4.51
C TYR A 46 -10.88 0.06 4.67
N SER A 47 -10.37 -0.13 5.89
CA SER A 47 -8.94 -0.10 6.20
C SER A 47 -8.16 -1.12 5.36
N ASP A 48 -8.66 -2.36 5.26
CA ASP A 48 -8.07 -3.42 4.45
C ASP A 48 -8.02 -3.05 2.95
N VAL A 49 -9.14 -2.58 2.40
CA VAL A 49 -9.22 -2.26 0.97
C VAL A 49 -8.41 -1.01 0.61
N TRP A 50 -8.45 0.03 1.44
CA TRP A 50 -7.64 1.24 1.22
C TRP A 50 -6.14 0.93 1.34
N GLY A 51 -5.74 0.09 2.31
CA GLY A 51 -4.38 -0.43 2.40
C GLY A 51 -3.96 -1.17 1.14
N ALA A 52 -4.81 -2.10 0.66
CA ALA A 52 -4.55 -2.85 -0.57
C ALA A 52 -4.50 -1.96 -1.83
N GLN A 53 -5.26 -0.86 -1.89
CA GLN A 53 -5.16 0.13 -2.98
C GLN A 53 -3.80 0.83 -3.01
N ILE A 54 -3.26 1.21 -1.85
CA ILE A 54 -1.91 1.77 -1.77
C ILE A 54 -0.86 0.71 -2.11
N GLY A 55 -1.00 -0.50 -1.56
CA GLY A 55 -0.09 -1.61 -1.82
C GLY A 55 -0.03 -2.01 -3.29
N TYR A 56 -1.18 -2.08 -3.96
CA TYR A 56 -1.28 -2.31 -5.40
C TYR A 56 -0.61 -1.20 -6.21
N PHE A 57 -0.93 0.06 -5.91
CA PHE A 57 -0.35 1.21 -6.61
C PHE A 57 1.19 1.20 -6.52
N VAL A 58 1.72 0.94 -5.33
CA VAL A 58 3.17 0.83 -5.13
C VAL A 58 3.76 -0.38 -5.85
N ALA A 59 3.12 -1.55 -5.76
CA ALA A 59 3.65 -2.79 -6.34
C ALA A 59 3.78 -2.77 -7.87
N ILE A 60 2.98 -1.95 -8.57
CA ILE A 60 3.04 -1.83 -10.03
C ILE A 60 3.97 -0.69 -10.51
N HIS A 61 4.30 0.27 -9.65
CA HIS A 61 5.05 1.48 -10.02
C HIS A 61 6.45 1.60 -9.39
N ALA A 62 6.65 1.13 -8.15
CA ALA A 62 7.97 1.15 -7.54
C ALA A 62 8.86 0.05 -8.14
N THR A 63 10.14 0.34 -8.33
CA THR A 63 11.11 -0.64 -8.86
C THR A 63 11.89 -1.35 -7.74
N GLU A 64 11.88 -0.78 -6.55
CA GLU A 64 12.61 -1.27 -5.39
C GLU A 64 11.70 -1.33 -4.17
N GLY A 65 11.88 -2.36 -3.35
CA GLY A 65 11.16 -2.54 -2.10
C GLY A 65 11.94 -3.40 -1.11
N GLU A 66 12.04 -2.93 0.13
CA GLU A 66 12.70 -3.63 1.21
C GLU A 66 11.85 -3.60 2.49
N VAL A 67 11.74 -4.75 3.17
CA VAL A 67 11.17 -4.80 4.51
C VAL A 67 12.23 -4.32 5.50
N VAL A 68 11.90 -3.28 6.25
CA VAL A 68 12.80 -2.71 7.26
C VAL A 68 12.54 -3.42 8.59
N PRO A 69 13.51 -4.17 9.14
CA PRO A 69 13.32 -4.84 10.41
C PRO A 69 13.22 -3.82 11.54
N ILE A 70 12.05 -3.73 12.17
CA ILE A 70 11.84 -2.94 13.38
C ILE A 70 11.71 -3.91 14.56
N PRO A 71 12.76 -4.07 15.39
CA PRO A 71 12.68 -4.97 16.53
C PRO A 71 11.69 -4.42 17.56
N SER A 72 10.55 -5.10 17.73
CA SER A 72 9.65 -4.92 18.87
C SER A 72 9.92 -6.04 19.87
N SER A 73 10.59 -5.72 20.97
CA SER A 73 11.09 -6.73 21.91
C SER A 73 10.01 -7.33 22.82
N ASN A 74 8.83 -6.70 22.90
CA ASN A 74 7.70 -7.19 23.69
C ASN A 74 6.38 -6.49 23.31
N PRO A 75 5.82 -6.76 22.11
CA PRO A 75 4.53 -6.20 21.75
C PRO A 75 3.43 -6.78 22.67
N VAL A 76 2.65 -5.90 23.29
CA VAL A 76 1.45 -6.25 24.08
C VAL A 76 0.28 -6.58 23.16
N SER A 77 0.24 -5.96 21.97
CA SER A 77 -0.77 -6.18 20.93
C SER A 77 -0.10 -6.53 19.59
N PRO A 78 -0.71 -7.38 18.73
CA PRO A 78 -0.24 -7.58 17.36
C PRO A 78 -0.09 -6.27 16.57
N LEU A 79 -0.92 -5.27 16.88
CA LEU A 79 -0.86 -3.93 16.27
C LEU A 79 0.41 -3.13 16.65
N GLU A 80 1.17 -3.59 17.64
CA GLU A 80 2.44 -3.00 18.05
C GLU A 80 3.65 -3.63 17.34
N ASN A 81 3.43 -4.71 16.58
CA ASN A 81 4.43 -5.36 15.75
C ASN A 81 4.23 -4.99 14.27
N VAL A 82 4.31 -3.68 13.99
CA VAL A 82 4.05 -3.14 12.65
C VAL A 82 5.14 -3.49 11.66
N GLN A 83 4.73 -3.82 10.44
CA GLN A 83 5.66 -3.92 9.31
C GLN A 83 6.03 -2.51 8.83
N VAL A 84 7.30 -2.34 8.46
CA VAL A 84 7.77 -1.15 7.75
C VAL A 84 8.38 -1.59 6.43
N VAL A 85 7.99 -0.94 5.35
CA VAL A 85 8.53 -1.18 4.02
C VAL A 85 9.01 0.14 3.43
N SER A 86 10.25 0.17 2.96
CA SER A 86 10.82 1.27 2.18
C SER A 86 10.71 0.91 0.71
N VAL A 87 10.12 1.80 -0.09
CA VAL A 87 10.00 1.64 -1.55
C VAL A 87 10.59 2.84 -2.28
N ALA A 88 11.19 2.57 -3.44
CA ALA A 88 11.89 3.59 -4.22
C ALA A 88 11.82 3.29 -5.72
N GLY A 89 12.25 4.29 -6.50
CA GLY A 89 12.25 4.25 -7.95
C GLY A 89 10.85 4.29 -8.57
N TRP A 90 10.81 4.47 -9.88
CA TRP A 90 9.57 4.58 -10.64
C TRP A 90 9.70 3.89 -11.98
N GLN A 91 8.71 3.05 -12.30
CA GLN A 91 8.48 2.53 -13.64
C GLN A 91 7.11 2.97 -14.15
N GLU A 92 7.09 3.40 -15.40
CA GLU A 92 5.84 3.57 -16.13
C GLU A 92 5.21 2.20 -16.32
N THR A 93 3.97 2.03 -15.89
CA THR A 93 3.19 0.88 -16.29
C THR A 93 2.98 0.99 -17.80
N SER A 94 3.73 0.20 -18.57
CA SER A 94 3.44 0.05 -19.99
C SER A 94 2.04 -0.54 -20.08
N ALA A 95 1.08 0.27 -20.55
CA ALA A 95 -0.20 -0.25 -20.98
C ALA A 95 0.14 -1.35 -22.00
N ALA A 96 -0.25 -2.59 -21.70
CA ALA A 96 -0.07 -3.69 -22.63
C ALA A 96 -0.63 -3.25 -23.98
N HIS A 97 0.26 -3.03 -24.96
CA HIS A 97 -0.10 -3.01 -26.36
C HIS A 97 -0.51 -4.45 -26.67
N GLY A 98 -1.81 -4.71 -26.54
CA GLY A 98 -2.42 -5.88 -27.15
C GLY A 98 -2.55 -5.61 -28.63
N ASP A 99 -1.66 -6.20 -29.42
CA ASP A 99 -1.88 -6.50 -30.83
C ASP A 99 -2.94 -7.60 -30.98
#